data_AF-X1TH55-F1
#
_entry.id   AF-X1TH55-F1
#
_cell.length_a   1.000
_cell.length_b   1.000
_cell.length_c   1.000
_cell.angle_alpha   90.00
_cell.angle_beta   90.00
_cell.angle_gamma   90.00
#
_symmetry.space_group_name_H-M   'P 1'
#
loop_
_entity.id
_entity.type
_entity.pdbx_description
1 polymer ?
#
loop_
_entity_poly.entity_id
_entity_poly.type
_entity_poly.pdbx_seq_one_letter_code
_entity_poly.pdbx_strand_id
1 'polypeptide(L)'
;YKKDIESINGYDENFVGWGGEDQDFALRMVKAGFAGRSVIRTARALHLWHPRELGDKHWEKGPNIEYFKRKKIPIFCENGLRKKSNDD
;
A
#
# COMPACT_ATOMS: atom_id res chain seq x y z
N TYR A 1 13.97 -5.91 -6.50
CA TYR A 1 12.75 -5.95 -5.68
C TYR A 1 12.94 -5.33 -4.30
N LYS A 2 13.78 -5.87 -3.39
CA LYS A 2 13.95 -5.30 -2.04
C LYS A 2 14.37 -3.82 -2.05
N LYS A 3 15.41 -3.49 -2.81
CA LYS A 3 15.88 -2.09 -2.97
C LYS A 3 14.81 -1.16 -3.55
N ASP A 4 13.96 -1.68 -4.45
CA ASP A 4 12.89 -0.91 -5.07
C ASP A 4 11.82 -0.54 -4.01
N ILE A 5 11.45 -1.51 -3.16
CA ILE A 5 10.55 -1.28 -2.02
C ILE A 5 11.18 -0.30 -1.01
N GLU A 6 12.46 -0.48 -0.68
CA GLU A 6 13.18 0.42 0.23
C GLU A 6 13.28 1.85 -0.32
N SER A 7 13.29 2.03 -1.65
CA SER A 7 13.34 3.35 -2.30
C SER A 7 12.08 4.20 -2.06
N ILE A 8 10.95 3.55 -1.73
CA ILE A 8 9.68 4.23 -1.38
C ILE A 8 9.37 4.14 0.13
N ASN A 9 10.30 3.61 0.93
CA ASN A 9 10.14 3.30 2.35
C ASN A 9 9.11 2.20 2.69
N GLY A 10 8.75 1.34 1.73
CA GLY A 10 7.79 0.26 1.93
C GLY A 10 6.34 0.72 2.01
N TYR A 11 5.54 0.01 2.81
CA TYR A 11 4.14 0.36 3.08
C TYR A 11 4.07 1.51 4.09
N ASP A 12 3.08 2.38 3.94
CA ASP A 12 2.82 3.47 4.88
C ASP A 12 2.01 2.95 6.07
N GLU A 13 2.62 2.90 7.26
CA GLU A 13 1.99 2.39 8.49
C GLU A 13 0.90 3.30 9.06
N ASN A 14 0.61 4.44 8.41
CA ASN A 14 -0.58 5.22 8.72
C ASN A 14 -1.87 4.53 8.26
N PHE A 15 -1.80 3.56 7.35
CA PHE A 15 -2.93 2.69 7.05
C PHE A 15 -3.09 1.66 8.16
N VAL A 16 -4.21 1.74 8.88
CA VAL A 16 -4.53 0.83 10.00
C VAL A 16 -5.76 0.01 9.64
N GLY A 17 -5.73 -1.28 9.95
CA GLY A 17 -6.80 -2.20 9.56
C GLY A 17 -6.82 -2.46 8.06
N TRP A 18 -8.00 -2.63 7.48
CA TRP A 18 -8.15 -3.08 6.10
C TRP A 18 -8.42 -1.94 5.11
N GLY A 19 -7.63 -1.88 4.03
CA GLY A 19 -7.96 -1.18 2.79
C GLY A 19 -7.14 0.07 2.50
N GLY A 20 -6.80 0.26 1.22
CA GLY A 20 -6.13 1.44 0.68
C GLY A 20 -4.60 1.36 0.66
N GLU A 21 -4.01 0.50 1.48
CA GLU A 21 -2.56 0.35 1.66
C GLU A 21 -1.87 -0.20 0.40
N ASP A 22 -2.48 -1.20 -0.26
CA ASP A 22 -1.95 -1.79 -1.48
C ASP A 22 -1.99 -0.80 -2.65
N GLN A 23 -3.07 0.00 -2.73
CA GLN A 23 -3.22 1.03 -3.75
C GLN A 23 -2.22 2.17 -3.54
N ASP A 24 -2.01 2.61 -2.28
CA ASP A 24 -1.03 3.64 -1.93
C ASP A 24 0.40 3.18 -2.25
N PHE A 25 0.73 1.93 -1.87
CA PHE A 25 2.01 1.30 -2.21
C PHE A 25 2.24 1.24 -3.73
N ALA A 26 1.26 0.74 -4.49
CA ALA A 26 1.36 0.67 -5.95
C ALA A 26 1.52 2.06 -6.59
N LEU A 27 0.78 3.06 -6.09
CA LEU A 27 0.89 4.44 -6.58
C LEU A 27 2.28 5.02 -6.34
N ARG A 28 2.89 4.78 -5.17
CA ARG A 28 4.26 5.23 -4.87
C ARG A 28 5.28 4.57 -5.77
N MET A 29 5.15 3.26 -6.02
CA MET A 29 6.01 2.55 -6.98
C MET A 29 5.91 3.17 -8.38
N VAL A 30 4.71 3.47 -8.86
CA VAL A 30 4.52 4.14 -10.17
C VAL A 30 5.15 5.53 -10.17
N LYS A 31 4.97 6.33 -9.10
CA LYS A 31 5.58 7.66 -9.00
C LYS A 31 7.11 7.63 -8.92
N ALA A 32 7.69 6.56 -8.37
CA ALA A 32 9.13 6.31 -8.37
C ALA A 32 9.68 5.86 -9.75
N GLY A 33 8.80 5.70 -10.75
CA GLY A 33 9.17 5.30 -12.11
C GLY A 33 9.13 3.79 -12.35
N PHE A 34 8.62 3.00 -11.41
CA PHE A 34 8.48 1.56 -11.60
C PHE A 34 7.19 1.22 -12.38
N ALA A 35 7.27 0.18 -13.20
CA ALA A 35 6.11 -0.40 -13.87
C ALA A 35 5.83 -1.80 -13.33
N GLY A 36 4.56 -2.07 -13.04
CA GLY A 36 4.12 -3.41 -12.63
C GLY A 36 4.24 -4.42 -13.78
N ARG A 37 4.75 -5.61 -13.49
CA ARG A 37 4.71 -6.75 -14.41
C ARG A 37 3.62 -7.71 -13.96
N SER A 38 2.56 -7.85 -14.76
CA SER A 38 1.49 -8.81 -14.46
C SER A 38 1.97 -10.25 -14.62
N VAL A 39 1.69 -11.07 -13.61
CA VAL A 39 1.94 -12.53 -13.61
C VAL A 39 0.65 -13.33 -13.66
N ILE A 40 -0.51 -12.68 -13.84
CA ILE A 40 -1.83 -13.33 -13.74
C ILE A 40 -2.01 -14.49 -14.73
N ARG A 41 -1.26 -14.51 -15.83
CA ARG A 41 -1.33 -15.59 -16.83
C ARG A 41 -0.43 -16.79 -16.51
N THR A 42 0.61 -16.60 -15.69
CA THR A 42 1.68 -17.58 -15.46
C THR A 42 1.77 -18.06 -14.02
N ALA A 43 1.38 -17.23 -13.06
CA ALA A 43 1.33 -17.58 -11.64
C ALA A 43 -0.12 -17.81 -11.21
N ARG A 44 -0.45 -19.04 -10.81
CA ARG A 44 -1.75 -19.39 -10.24
C ARG A 44 -1.63 -19.33 -8.72
N ALA A 45 -2.53 -18.59 -8.08
CA ALA A 45 -2.66 -18.52 -6.63
C ALA A 45 -4.09 -18.92 -6.26
N LEU A 46 -4.23 -19.68 -5.17
CA LEU A 46 -5.52 -20.04 -4.59
C LEU A 46 -5.64 -19.30 -3.25
N HIS A 47 -6.69 -18.50 -3.12
CA HIS A 47 -7.07 -17.88 -1.86
C HIS A 47 -8.11 -18.79 -1.19
N LEU A 48 -7.82 -19.27 0.02
CA LEU A 48 -8.81 -19.99 0.83
C LEU A 48 -9.86 -19.00 1.30
N TRP A 49 -11.05 -19.10 0.74
CA TRP A 49 -12.13 -18.16 1.03
C TRP A 49 -12.50 -18.17 2.51
N HIS A 50 -12.69 -16.97 3.05
CA HIS A 50 -13.28 -16.75 4.36
C HIS A 50 -14.23 -15.54 4.30
N PRO A 51 -15.22 -15.44 5.21
CA PRO A 51 -16.04 -14.24 5.35
C PRO A 51 -15.16 -13.01 5.66
N ARG A 52 -15.54 -11.86 5.10
CA ARG A 52 -14.88 -10.58 5.36
C ARG A 52 -15.38 -9.96 6.66
N GLU A 53 -14.48 -9.40 7.47
CA GLU A 53 -14.85 -8.73 8.74
C GLU A 53 -15.79 -7.54 8.53
N LEU A 54 -15.62 -6.79 7.44
CA LEU A 54 -16.49 -5.67 7.07
C LEU A 54 -17.72 -6.10 6.22
N GLY A 55 -17.98 -7.39 6.11
CA GLY A 55 -19.00 -7.95 5.22
C GLY A 55 -18.71 -7.63 3.75
N ASP A 56 -19.70 -7.16 3.01
CA ASP A 56 -19.56 -6.81 1.59
C ASP A 56 -19.15 -5.36 1.35
N LYS A 57 -18.76 -4.63 2.39
CA LYS A 57 -18.32 -3.24 2.22
C LYS A 57 -17.00 -3.22 1.43
N HIS A 58 -17.02 -2.44 0.35
CA HIS A 58 -15.81 -2.10 -0.39
C HIS A 58 -14.83 -1.34 0.50
N TRP A 59 -13.52 -1.50 0.29
CA TRP A 59 -12.48 -0.85 1.09
C TRP A 59 -12.58 0.67 1.08
N GLU A 60 -13.15 1.25 0.02
CA GLU A 60 -13.43 2.70 -0.07
C GLU A 60 -14.48 3.21 0.94
N LYS A 61 -15.20 2.31 1.61
CA LYS A 61 -16.09 2.65 2.73
C LYS A 61 -15.42 2.41 4.10
N GLY A 62 -14.13 2.08 4.08
CA GLY A 62 -13.32 1.82 5.27
C GLY A 62 -12.72 3.09 5.87
N PRO A 63 -12.05 2.95 7.04
CA PRO A 63 -11.50 4.08 7.80
C PRO A 63 -10.36 4.81 7.07
N ASN A 64 -9.69 4.14 6.13
CA ASN A 64 -8.51 4.67 5.46
C ASN A 64 -8.82 5.53 4.22
N ILE A 65 -10.09 5.68 3.81
CA ILE A 65 -10.42 6.31 2.52
C ILE A 65 -10.04 7.80 2.46
N GLU A 66 -10.25 8.54 3.56
CA GLU A 66 -9.89 9.96 3.64
C GLU A 66 -8.36 10.13 3.57
N TYR A 67 -7.62 9.25 4.24
CA TYR A 67 -6.16 9.25 4.18
C TYR A 67 -5.66 8.89 2.77
N PHE A 68 -6.24 7.87 2.13
CA PHE A 68 -5.89 7.50 0.75
C PHE A 68 -6.15 8.63 -0.25
N LYS A 69 -7.28 9.34 -0.13
CA LYS A 69 -7.69 10.42 -1.05
C LYS A 69 -6.95 11.75 -0.86
N ARG A 70 -5.95 11.81 0.03
CA ARG A 70 -5.15 13.03 0.26
C ARG A 70 -4.49 13.52 -1.04
N LYS A 71 -4.47 14.84 -1.23
CA LYS A 71 -3.98 15.47 -2.48
C LYS A 71 -2.51 15.20 -2.78
N LYS A 72 -1.69 15.04 -1.74
CA LYS A 72 -0.24 14.86 -1.86
C LYS A 72 0.17 13.51 -1.28
N ILE A 73 0.63 12.64 -2.15
CA ILE A 73 1.19 11.33 -1.80
C ILE A 73 2.65 11.35 -2.22
N PRO A 74 3.61 11.50 -1.27
CA PRO A 74 5.03 11.53 -1.59
C PRO A 74 5.50 10.16 -2.09
N ILE A 75 6.58 10.12 -2.86
CA ILE A 75 7.16 8.84 -3.31
C ILE A 75 7.62 8.01 -2.12
N PHE A 76 8.35 8.63 -1.20
CA PHE A 76 8.82 8.02 0.04
C PHE A 76 7.79 8.24 1.15
N CYS A 77 7.25 7.17 1.76
CA CYS A 77 6.33 7.33 2.88
C CYS A 77 7.06 7.75 4.16
N GLU A 78 6.48 8.69 4.91
CA GLU A 78 7.11 9.20 6.12
C GLU A 78 7.10 8.15 7.25
N ASN A 79 6.00 7.40 7.34
CA ASN A 79 5.79 6.38 8.37
C ASN A 79 5.97 4.96 7.79
N GLY A 80 7.10 4.68 7.15
CA GLY A 80 7.39 3.38 6.53
C GLY A 80 8.36 2.50 7.30
N LEU A 81 9.15 1.70 6.58
CA LEU A 81 10.21 0.82 7.10
C LEU A 81 11.25 1.57 7.94
N ARG A 82 11.57 2.80 7.56
CA ARG A 82 12.42 3.74 8.31
C ARG A 82 11.55 4.80 8.94
N LYS A 83 11.66 4.96 10.26
CA LYS A 83 11.04 6.05 11.01
C LYS A 83 12.01 7.22 11.11
N LYS A 84 11.51 8.45 11.14
CA LYS A 84 12.31 9.58 11.63
C LYS A 84 12.61 9.32 13.11
N SER A 85 13.88 9.16 13.46
CA SER A 85 14.30 9.26 14.86
C SER A 85 14.13 10.71 15.30
N ASN A 86 13.62 10.96 16.50
CA ASN A 86 13.49 12.30 17.07
C ASN A 86 14.84 12.89 17.53
N ASP A 87 15.96 12.42 16.99
CA ASP A 87 17.32 12.73 17.44
C ASP A 87 18.13 13.59 16.45
N ASP A 88 17.47 14.33 15.55
CA ASP A 88 18.09 15.34 14.68
C ASP A 88 17.81 16.77 15.15
#